data_AF-A0A7K0K4N8-F1
#
_entry.id   AF-A0A7K0K4N8-F1
#
_cell.length_a   1.000
_cell.length_b   1.000
_cell.length_c   1.000
_cell.angle_alpha   90.00
_cell.angle_beta   90.00
_cell.angle_gamma   90.00
#
_symmetry.space_group_name_H-M   'P 1'
#
loop_
_entity.id
_entity.type
_entity.pdbx_description
1 polymer ?
#
loop_
_entity_poly.entity_id
_entity_poly.type
_entity_poly.pdbx_seq_one_letter_code
_entity_poly.pdbx_strand_id
1 'polypeptide(L)'
;MGLAGCEAKPGIAAYGDDVVVTEQELGQVTAEMGQYLMVDRASILQLLLVLNSGGREALDGCPTWEDIPVKDLNIPADAKLSQDSKDALTLSLCQALADPAQAENLGLPVTSPSTVEAIAAAGEKAQNDASIRYSNREQAALNYLRQQQAQQQMTMPQ
;
A
#
# COMPACT_ATOMS: atom_id res chain seq x y z
N MET A 1 32.61 -11.42 19.73
CA MET A 1 31.36 -11.86 20.39
C MET A 1 30.24 -11.58 19.40
N GLY A 2 29.48 -12.61 19.05
CA GLY A 2 28.72 -12.69 17.80
C GLY A 2 27.56 -11.69 17.68
N LEU A 3 27.50 -10.99 16.54
CA LEU A 3 26.30 -10.31 16.06
C LEU A 3 25.38 -11.36 15.42
N ALA A 4 24.83 -12.27 16.22
CA ALA A 4 23.78 -13.16 15.78
C ALA A 4 22.45 -12.55 16.24
N GLY A 5 21.74 -11.93 15.31
CA GLY A 5 20.45 -11.32 15.59
C GLY A 5 19.72 -11.01 14.29
N CYS A 6 19.03 -12.02 13.77
CA CYS A 6 17.99 -11.93 12.74
C CYS A 6 18.41 -11.30 11.41
N GLU A 7 19.16 -12.05 10.57
CA GLU A 7 19.02 -11.84 9.13
C GLU A 7 17.56 -12.11 8.76
N ALA A 8 16.85 -11.10 8.28
CA ALA A 8 15.59 -11.30 7.56
C ALA A 8 15.82 -12.40 6.53
N LYS A 9 14.90 -13.36 6.45
CA LYS A 9 14.96 -14.47 5.49
C LYS A 9 15.39 -13.90 4.11
N PRO A 10 16.47 -14.40 3.48
CA PRO A 10 16.92 -13.88 2.20
C PRO A 10 15.75 -13.79 1.21
N GLY A 11 15.59 -12.63 0.58
CA GLY A 11 14.50 -12.38 -0.37
C GLY A 11 13.14 -12.02 0.25
N ILE A 12 13.04 -11.81 1.57
CA ILE A 12 11.82 -11.37 2.25
C ILE A 12 11.93 -9.91 2.68
N ALA A 13 10.95 -9.10 2.27
CA ALA A 13 10.83 -7.69 2.65
C ALA A 13 10.11 -7.53 3.99
N ALA A 14 9.05 -8.31 4.21
CA ALA A 14 8.35 -8.41 5.49
C ALA A 14 7.71 -9.79 5.69
N TYR A 15 7.59 -10.24 6.94
CA TYR A 15 6.89 -11.48 7.27
C TYR A 15 6.30 -11.44 8.69
N GLY A 16 5.17 -12.10 8.89
CA GLY A 16 4.47 -12.31 10.17
C GLY A 16 3.80 -13.68 10.20
N ASP A 17 2.86 -13.90 11.13
CA ASP A 17 2.17 -15.19 11.27
C ASP A 17 1.25 -15.50 10.07
N ASP A 18 0.56 -14.47 9.54
CA ASP A 18 -0.36 -14.59 8.40
C ASP A 18 0.13 -13.89 7.12
N VAL A 19 1.30 -13.26 7.16
CA VAL A 19 1.74 -12.32 6.12
C VAL A 19 3.14 -12.63 5.65
N VAL A 20 3.36 -12.64 4.33
CA VAL A 20 4.69 -12.68 3.73
C VAL A 20 4.70 -11.74 2.53
N VAL A 21 5.62 -10.79 2.51
CA VAL A 21 5.92 -9.92 1.37
C VAL A 21 7.36 -10.15 0.95
N THR A 22 7.57 -10.54 -0.29
CA THR A 22 8.93 -10.82 -0.80
C THR A 22 9.60 -9.55 -1.34
N GLU A 23 10.93 -9.53 -1.37
CA GLU A 23 11.70 -8.44 -2.01
C GLU A 23 11.42 -8.36 -3.51
N GLN A 24 11.14 -9.50 -4.16
CA GLN A 24 10.78 -9.60 -5.57
C GLN A 24 9.42 -8.97 -5.83
N GLU A 25 8.39 -9.38 -5.08
CA GLU A 25 7.03 -8.83 -5.15
C GLU A 25 7.04 -7.32 -4.91
N LEU A 26 7.66 -6.88 -3.80
CA LEU A 26 7.78 -5.47 -3.49
C LEU A 26 8.54 -4.70 -4.58
N GLY A 27 9.61 -5.28 -5.14
CA GLY A 27 10.36 -4.72 -6.26
C GLY A 27 9.53 -4.58 -7.53
N GLN A 28 8.77 -5.62 -7.88
CA GLN A 28 7.90 -5.64 -9.06
C GLN A 28 6.80 -4.59 -8.95
N VAL A 29 6.05 -4.59 -7.84
CA VAL A 29 4.94 -3.64 -7.65
C VAL A 29 5.44 -2.20 -7.61
N THR A 30 6.56 -1.94 -6.94
CA THR A 30 7.18 -0.60 -6.95
C THR A 30 7.57 -0.17 -8.36
N ALA A 31 8.16 -1.06 -9.16
CA ALA A 31 8.59 -0.74 -10.52
C ALA A 31 7.42 -0.56 -11.50
N GLU A 32 6.36 -1.34 -11.34
CA GLU A 32 5.15 -1.26 -12.18
C GLU A 32 4.33 -0.01 -11.84
N MET A 33 4.04 0.24 -10.56
CA MET A 33 3.27 1.42 -10.15
C MET A 33 4.06 2.73 -10.33
N GLY A 34 5.38 2.71 -10.10
CA GLY A 34 6.26 3.86 -10.26
C GLY A 34 6.38 4.38 -11.70
N GLN A 35 5.93 3.62 -12.71
CA GLN A 35 5.84 4.10 -14.09
C GLN A 35 4.74 5.14 -14.28
N TYR A 36 3.72 5.14 -13.41
CA TYR A 36 2.50 5.91 -13.60
C TYR A 36 2.17 6.82 -12.42
N LEU A 37 2.62 6.46 -11.21
CA LEU A 37 2.34 7.16 -9.99
C LEU A 37 3.63 7.53 -9.26
N MET A 38 3.61 8.66 -8.56
CA MET A 38 4.64 8.95 -7.55
C MET A 38 4.35 8.12 -6.31
N VAL A 39 4.94 6.92 -6.26
CA VAL A 39 4.88 6.00 -5.12
C VAL A 39 6.29 5.72 -4.62
N ASP A 40 6.46 5.70 -3.29
CA ASP A 40 7.68 5.19 -2.69
C ASP A 40 7.53 3.72 -2.27
N ARG A 41 8.66 3.03 -2.17
CA ARG A 41 8.71 1.60 -1.86
C ARG A 41 8.03 1.26 -0.53
N ALA A 42 8.14 2.11 0.48
CA ALA A 42 7.54 1.80 1.77
C ALA A 42 6.02 2.02 1.77
N SER A 43 5.50 2.97 1.00
CA SER A 43 4.05 3.01 0.70
C SER A 43 3.57 1.74 0.00
N ILE A 44 4.32 1.23 -0.98
CA ILE A 44 3.97 -0.05 -1.63
C ILE A 44 4.02 -1.21 -0.64
N LEU A 45 5.04 -1.26 0.22
CA LEU A 45 5.12 -2.27 1.26
C LEU A 45 3.90 -2.22 2.19
N GLN A 46 3.46 -1.03 2.59
CA GLN A 46 2.25 -0.88 3.41
C GLN A 46 1.01 -1.40 2.67
N LEU A 47 0.81 -1.06 1.40
CA LEU A 47 -0.31 -1.58 0.60
C LEU A 47 -0.29 -3.11 0.53
N LEU A 48 0.88 -3.72 0.26
CA LEU A 48 1.02 -5.17 0.22
C LEU A 48 0.75 -5.83 1.58
N LEU A 49 1.14 -5.20 2.68
CA LEU A 49 0.81 -5.69 4.02
C LEU A 49 -0.69 -5.63 4.30
N VAL A 50 -1.37 -4.54 3.90
CA VAL A 50 -2.84 -4.43 4.02
C VAL A 50 -3.53 -5.51 3.19
N LEU A 51 -3.11 -5.70 1.94
CA LEU A 51 -3.66 -6.74 1.04
C LEU A 51 -3.54 -8.14 1.66
N ASN A 52 -2.38 -8.48 2.22
CA ASN A 52 -2.14 -9.75 2.88
C ASN A 52 -2.84 -9.87 4.26
N SER A 53 -3.30 -8.76 4.85
CA SER A 53 -3.98 -8.73 6.16
C SER A 53 -5.51 -8.74 6.06
N GLY A 54 -6.08 -9.14 4.92
CA GLY A 54 -7.52 -9.16 4.64
C GLY A 54 -7.98 -8.06 3.68
N GLY A 55 -7.08 -7.18 3.24
CA GLY A 55 -7.40 -6.11 2.30
C GLY A 55 -7.89 -6.62 0.94
N ARG A 56 -7.43 -7.79 0.49
CA ARG A 56 -7.88 -8.39 -0.79
C ARG A 56 -9.37 -8.72 -0.80
N GLU A 57 -9.92 -9.16 0.34
CA GLU A 57 -11.35 -9.49 0.46
C GLU A 57 -12.22 -8.24 0.38
N ALA A 58 -11.69 -7.08 0.80
CA ALA A 58 -12.39 -5.81 0.73
C ALA A 58 -12.38 -5.20 -0.69
N LEU A 59 -11.50 -5.66 -1.60
CA LEU A 59 -11.39 -5.11 -2.95
C LEU A 59 -12.62 -5.35 -3.81
N ASP A 60 -13.44 -6.37 -3.50
CA ASP A 60 -14.69 -6.64 -4.22
C ASP A 60 -15.69 -5.48 -4.13
N GLY A 61 -15.57 -4.64 -3.09
CA GLY A 61 -16.38 -3.43 -2.92
C GLY A 61 -15.73 -2.16 -3.45
N CYS A 62 -14.56 -2.26 -4.08
CA CYS A 62 -13.80 -1.13 -4.61
C CYS A 62 -14.04 -0.98 -6.11
N PRO A 63 -14.12 0.26 -6.63
CA PRO A 63 -13.98 0.47 -8.06
C PRO A 63 -12.56 0.09 -8.50
N THR A 64 -12.46 -0.50 -9.69
CA THR A 64 -11.16 -0.89 -10.25
C THR A 64 -10.54 0.29 -10.99
N TRP A 65 -9.23 0.24 -11.20
CA TRP A 65 -8.53 1.26 -11.99
C TRP A 65 -9.03 1.32 -13.45
N GLU A 66 -9.62 0.24 -13.95
CA GLU A 66 -10.23 0.15 -15.29
C GLU A 66 -11.57 0.91 -15.37
N ASP A 67 -12.24 1.14 -14.24
CA ASP A 67 -13.50 1.89 -14.15
C ASP A 67 -13.29 3.41 -14.17
N ILE A 68 -12.06 3.89 -14.01
CA ILE A 68 -11.75 5.32 -13.93
C ILE A 68 -11.85 5.95 -15.34
N PRO A 69 -12.78 6.89 -15.58
CA PRO A 69 -12.82 7.63 -16.82
C PRO A 69 -11.61 8.57 -16.87
N VAL A 70 -10.56 8.14 -17.57
CA VAL A 70 -9.23 8.75 -17.49
C VAL A 70 -9.23 10.19 -18.03
N LYS A 71 -8.98 11.17 -17.15
CA LYS A 71 -8.35 12.45 -17.50
C LYS A 71 -6.99 12.67 -16.83
N ASP A 72 -6.74 12.07 -15.67
CA ASP A 72 -5.56 12.40 -14.84
C ASP A 72 -4.62 11.22 -14.50
N LEU A 73 -5.05 9.96 -14.66
CA LEU A 73 -4.20 8.79 -14.44
C LEU A 73 -3.65 8.31 -15.79
N ASN A 74 -2.43 8.69 -16.17
CA ASN A 74 -1.76 8.26 -17.41
C ASN A 74 -1.38 6.75 -17.40
N ILE A 75 -2.26 5.86 -16.92
CA ILE A 75 -2.08 4.41 -17.01
C ILE A 75 -2.72 3.97 -18.33
N PRO A 76 -1.94 3.48 -19.31
CA PRO A 76 -2.48 2.95 -20.55
C PRO A 76 -3.41 1.77 -20.29
N ALA A 77 -4.51 1.67 -21.04
CA ALA A 77 -5.44 0.53 -20.93
C ALA A 77 -4.77 -0.83 -21.26
N ASP A 78 -3.63 -0.82 -21.95
CA ASP A 78 -2.80 -1.99 -22.27
C ASP A 78 -1.63 -2.21 -21.30
N ALA A 79 -1.58 -1.48 -20.19
CA ALA A 79 -0.54 -1.63 -19.17
C ALA A 79 -0.51 -3.08 -18.64
N LYS A 80 0.62 -3.75 -18.83
CA LYS A 80 0.85 -5.11 -18.34
C LYS A 80 1.27 -5.08 -16.88
N LEU A 81 0.29 -4.83 -16.01
CA LEU A 81 0.46 -4.88 -14.57
C LEU A 81 0.24 -6.30 -14.04
N SER A 82 1.07 -6.72 -13.09
CA SER A 82 0.84 -7.92 -12.30
C SER A 82 -0.43 -7.80 -11.44
N GLN A 83 -0.96 -8.93 -10.98
CA GLN A 83 -2.16 -8.92 -10.13
C GLN A 83 -1.91 -8.13 -8.84
N ASP A 84 -0.73 -8.26 -8.23
CA ASP A 84 -0.40 -7.52 -7.00
C ASP A 84 -0.33 -6.01 -7.22
N SER A 85 0.15 -5.57 -8.39
CA SER A 85 0.11 -4.15 -8.77
C SER A 85 -1.31 -3.66 -9.01
N LYS A 86 -2.16 -4.47 -9.66
CA LYS A 86 -3.57 -4.14 -9.86
C LYS A 86 -4.29 -4.02 -8.52
N ASP A 87 -4.07 -4.96 -7.62
CA ASP A 87 -4.69 -4.97 -6.29
C ASP A 87 -4.20 -3.79 -5.45
N ALA A 88 -2.90 -3.46 -5.50
CA ALA A 88 -2.34 -2.29 -4.80
C ALA A 88 -2.88 -0.97 -5.36
N LEU A 89 -3.04 -0.86 -6.68
CA LEU A 89 -3.69 0.30 -7.33
C LEU A 89 -5.15 0.42 -6.92
N THR A 90 -5.92 -0.67 -7.00
CA THR A 90 -7.32 -0.71 -6.59
C THR A 90 -7.46 -0.33 -5.12
N LEU A 91 -6.62 -0.87 -4.23
CA LEU A 91 -6.61 -0.51 -2.82
C LEU A 91 -6.34 0.99 -2.61
N SER A 92 -5.30 1.53 -3.26
CA SER A 92 -4.94 2.94 -3.16
C SER A 92 -6.06 3.85 -3.69
N LEU A 93 -6.70 3.48 -4.79
CA LEU A 93 -7.83 4.20 -5.35
C LEU A 93 -9.03 4.17 -4.40
N CYS A 94 -9.36 2.98 -3.89
CA CYS A 94 -10.48 2.76 -3.00
C CYS A 94 -10.37 3.57 -1.71
N GLN A 95 -9.15 3.71 -1.17
CA GLN A 95 -8.85 4.58 -0.04
C GLN A 95 -9.03 6.06 -0.40
N ALA A 96 -8.60 6.50 -1.58
CA ALA A 96 -8.78 7.89 -2.03
C ALA A 96 -10.27 8.23 -2.24
N LEU A 97 -11.05 7.29 -2.77
CA LEU A 97 -12.49 7.44 -3.03
C LEU A 97 -13.36 7.32 -1.78
N ALA A 98 -12.76 7.11 -0.60
CA ALA A 98 -13.43 7.33 0.67
C ALA A 98 -13.72 8.84 0.91
N ASP A 99 -12.96 9.74 0.26
CA ASP A 99 -13.25 11.17 0.24
C ASP A 99 -14.26 11.50 -0.87
N PRO A 100 -15.46 12.02 -0.54
CA PRO A 100 -16.47 12.39 -1.53
C PRO A 100 -15.97 13.40 -2.57
N ALA A 101 -15.10 14.33 -2.19
CA ALA A 101 -14.57 15.33 -3.11
C ALA A 101 -13.67 14.69 -4.17
N GLN A 102 -12.87 13.69 -3.78
CA GLN A 102 -12.01 12.95 -4.70
C GLN A 102 -12.81 12.04 -5.61
N ALA A 103 -13.88 11.43 -5.09
CA ALA A 103 -14.79 10.62 -5.89
C ALA A 103 -15.52 11.46 -6.96
N GLU A 104 -16.00 12.65 -6.59
CA GLU A 104 -16.61 13.60 -7.52
C GLU A 104 -15.61 14.05 -8.61
N ASN A 105 -14.38 14.41 -8.22
CA ASN A 105 -13.33 14.81 -9.16
C ASN A 105 -13.02 13.72 -10.20
N LEU A 106 -13.07 12.45 -9.79
CA LEU A 106 -12.79 11.30 -10.65
C LEU A 106 -14.03 10.76 -11.38
N GLY A 107 -15.22 11.30 -11.11
CA GLY A 107 -16.48 10.83 -11.68
C GLY A 107 -16.83 9.40 -11.26
N LEU A 108 -16.40 8.97 -10.08
CA LEU A 108 -16.56 7.63 -9.54
C LEU A 108 -17.49 7.63 -8.32
N PRO A 109 -18.14 6.49 -8.01
CA PRO A 109 -18.90 6.37 -6.77
C PRO A 109 -17.96 6.46 -5.57
N VAL A 110 -18.45 7.10 -4.49
CA VAL A 110 -17.77 7.07 -3.18
C VAL A 110 -17.70 5.63 -2.70
N THR A 111 -16.53 5.22 -2.21
CA THR A 111 -16.35 3.89 -1.62
C THR A 111 -17.35 3.68 -0.49
N SER A 112 -18.00 2.52 -0.45
CA SER A 112 -19.01 2.25 0.57
C SER A 112 -18.40 2.28 1.99
N PRO A 113 -19.12 2.77 3.02
CA PRO A 113 -18.59 2.82 4.38
C PRO A 113 -18.12 1.45 4.89
N SER A 114 -18.83 0.36 4.57
CA SER A 114 -18.42 -0.99 4.95
C SER A 114 -17.12 -1.44 4.30
N THR A 115 -16.87 -1.03 3.05
CA THR A 115 -15.59 -1.30 2.37
C THR A 115 -14.46 -0.48 2.99
N VAL A 116 -14.72 0.80 3.31
CA VAL A 116 -13.76 1.66 4.01
C VAL A 116 -13.39 1.07 5.37
N GLU A 117 -14.38 0.63 6.15
CA GLU A 117 -14.18 -0.02 7.44
C GLU A 117 -13.37 -1.32 7.33
N ALA A 118 -13.65 -2.16 6.32
CA ALA A 118 -12.90 -3.39 6.10
C ALA A 118 -11.44 -3.12 5.73
N ILE A 119 -11.17 -2.14 4.86
CA ILE A 119 -9.81 -1.72 4.50
C ILE A 119 -9.09 -1.12 5.70
N ALA A 120 -9.77 -0.29 6.50
CA ALA A 120 -9.22 0.28 7.72
C ALA A 120 -8.85 -0.82 8.73
N ALA A 121 -9.72 -1.81 8.93
CA ALA A 121 -9.47 -2.95 9.81
C ALA A 121 -8.27 -3.79 9.35
N ALA A 122 -8.15 -4.06 8.04
CA ALA A 122 -6.98 -4.73 7.47
C ALA A 122 -5.70 -3.88 7.65
N GLY A 123 -5.81 -2.56 7.49
CA GLY A 123 -4.72 -1.61 7.73
C GLY A 123 -4.27 -1.57 9.19
N GLU A 124 -5.21 -1.56 10.13
CA GLU A 124 -4.93 -1.63 11.57
C GLU A 124 -4.31 -2.98 11.95
N LYS A 125 -4.80 -4.09 11.40
CA LYS A 125 -4.21 -5.42 11.58
C LYS A 125 -2.75 -5.39 11.12
N ALA A 126 -2.48 -4.92 9.90
CA ALA A 126 -1.13 -4.83 9.35
C ALA A 126 -0.19 -3.94 10.17
N GLN A 127 -0.69 -2.82 10.73
CA GLN A 127 0.12 -1.88 11.49
C GLN A 127 0.40 -2.33 12.92
N ASN A 128 -0.58 -2.96 13.57
CA ASN A 128 -0.51 -3.33 14.98
C ASN A 128 -0.04 -4.78 15.21
N ASP A 129 0.15 -5.56 14.14
CA ASP A 129 0.66 -6.92 14.25
C ASP A 129 2.14 -6.93 14.67
N ALA A 130 2.36 -7.18 15.96
CA ALA A 130 3.68 -7.29 16.56
C ALA A 130 4.48 -8.52 16.10
N SER A 131 3.85 -9.48 15.40
CA SER A 131 4.54 -10.60 14.76
C SER A 131 5.30 -10.16 13.51
N ILE A 132 4.87 -9.07 12.86
CA ILE A 132 5.49 -8.60 11.62
C ILE A 132 6.93 -8.15 11.88
N ARG A 133 7.82 -8.68 11.06
CA ARG A 133 9.25 -8.38 11.00
C ARG A 133 9.57 -7.88 9.60
N TYR A 134 10.45 -6.89 9.53
CA TYR A 134 10.87 -6.23 8.30
C TYR A 134 12.31 -6.58 7.99
N SER A 135 12.68 -6.57 6.71
CA SER A 135 14.10 -6.58 6.33
C SER A 135 14.79 -5.31 6.84
N ASN A 136 16.10 -5.37 7.09
CA ASN A 136 16.86 -4.21 7.58
C ASN A 136 16.70 -2.98 6.65
N ARG A 137 16.58 -3.24 5.34
CA ARG A 137 16.34 -2.21 4.32
C ARG A 137 14.99 -1.53 4.52
N GLU A 138 13.92 -2.32 4.62
CA GLU A 138 12.57 -1.80 4.76
C GLU A 138 12.35 -1.15 6.12
N GLN A 139 12.94 -1.69 7.18
CA GLN A 139 12.89 -1.09 8.51
C GLN A 139 13.55 0.30 8.53
N ALA A 140 14.67 0.48 7.83
CA ALA A 140 15.32 1.78 7.69
C ALA A 140 14.45 2.77 6.89
N ALA A 141 13.83 2.32 5.79
CA ALA A 141 12.93 3.14 4.97
C ALA A 141 11.69 3.60 5.75
N LEU A 142 11.04 2.68 6.49
CA LEU A 142 9.88 3.00 7.33
C LEU A 142 10.21 3.96 8.47
N ASN A 143 11.40 3.83 9.07
CA ASN A 143 11.86 4.77 10.10
C ASN A 143 12.09 6.17 9.52
N TYR A 144 12.66 6.26 8.30
CA TYR A 144 12.87 7.53 7.62
C TYR A 144 11.56 8.23 7.28
N LEU A 145 10.55 7.49 6.78
CA LEU A 145 9.23 8.05 6.51
C LEU A 145 8.54 8.55 7.78
N ARG A 146 8.57 7.78 8.87
CA ARG A 146 8.04 8.22 10.17
C ARG A 146 8.72 9.49 10.65
N GLN A 147 10.03 9.62 10.48
CA GLN A 147 10.75 10.85 10.80
C GLN A 147 10.32 12.03 9.93
N GLN A 148 10.11 11.84 8.63
CA GLN A 148 9.61 12.89 7.75
C GLN A 148 8.19 13.35 8.13
N GLN A 149 7.28 12.41 8.40
CA GLN A 149 5.92 12.72 8.82
C GLN A 149 5.89 13.48 10.14
N ALA A 150 6.71 13.06 11.11
CA ALA A 150 6.85 13.78 12.39
C ALA A 150 7.40 15.20 12.21
N GLN A 151 8.32 15.41 11.26
CA GLN A 151 8.84 16.75 10.95
C GLN A 151 7.80 17.63 10.25
N GLN A 152 7.00 17.08 9.32
CA GLN A 152 5.95 17.84 8.64
C GLN A 152 4.82 18.28 9.59
N GLN A 153 4.46 17.46 10.57
CA GLN A 153 3.48 17.80 11.61
C GLN A 153 3.95 18.95 12.52
N MET A 154 5.27 19.14 12.69
CA MET A 154 5.81 20.28 13.45
C MET A 154 5.88 21.58 12.64
N THR A 155 5.70 21.52 11.31
CA THR A 155 5.79 22.67 10.41
C THR A 155 4.45 23.22 9.92
N MET A 156 3.32 22.60 10.29
CA MET A 156 2.01 23.20 10.04
C MET A 156 1.72 24.28 11.08
N PRO A 157 1.55 25.56 10.70
CA PRO A 157 1.04 26.56 11.62
C PRO A 157 -0.40 26.19 12.01
N GLN A 158 -0.69 26.27 13.32
CA GLN A 158 -2.07 26.22 13.84
C GLN A 158 -2.87 27.43 13.38
#